data_AF-A0AAW4YCY1-F1
#
_entry.id   AF-A0AAW4YCY1-F1
#
_cell.length_a   1.000
_cell.length_b   1.000
_cell.length_c   1.000
_cell.angle_alpha   90.00
_cell.angle_beta   90.00
_cell.angle_gamma   90.00
#
_symmetry.space_group_name_H-M   'P 1'
#
loop_
_entity.id
_entity.type
_entity.pdbx_description
1 polymer ?
#
loop_
_entity_poly.entity_id
_entity_poly.type
_entity_poly.pdbx_seq_one_letter_code
_entity_poly.pdbx_strand_id
1 'polypeptide(L)'
;INIPIAIIAIILVVWTFHFPEEKTVAKSKFDTKGITLFYIFIGLIMFALLNQQHLYLNIIGFVLAILVALRLFNVEKKVSSPFLPVAEFNRMITLVFITDLLTAVCLMGFNLYIPVYLQEQLGLSPLQSGLVIFPLSVAWITLNFN
;
A
#
# COMPACT_ATOMS: atom_id res chain seq x y z
N ILE A 1 16.76 -2.82 -1.17
CA ILE A 1 16.70 -3.97 -2.09
C ILE A 1 16.11 -3.56 -3.45
N ASN A 2 15.00 -2.82 -3.52
CA ASN A 2 14.33 -2.53 -4.81
C ASN A 2 14.78 -1.27 -5.57
N ILE A 3 15.69 -0.45 -5.02
CA ILE A 3 16.12 0.81 -5.66
C ILE A 3 16.78 0.57 -7.04
N PRO A 4 17.67 -0.42 -7.24
CA PRO A 4 18.26 -0.67 -8.56
C PRO A 4 17.22 -1.05 -9.62
N ILE A 5 16.24 -1.86 -9.24
CA ILE A 5 15.15 -2.30 -10.13
C ILE A 5 14.27 -1.09 -10.53
N ALA A 6 13.96 -0.22 -9.57
CA ALA A 6 13.20 1.01 -9.84
C ALA A 6 13.94 1.93 -10.82
N ILE A 7 15.25 2.09 -10.66
CA ILE A 7 16.07 2.88 -11.59
C ILE A 7 16.04 2.27 -13.00
N ILE A 8 16.20 0.95 -13.11
CA ILE A 8 16.13 0.25 -14.40
C ILE A 8 14.76 0.45 -15.05
N ALA A 9 13.67 0.32 -14.29
CA ALA A 9 12.32 0.56 -14.80
C ALA A 9 12.13 2.00 -15.31
N ILE A 10 12.62 3.00 -14.58
CA ILE A 10 12.58 4.41 -15.01
C ILE A 10 13.36 4.59 -16.31
N ILE A 11 14.57 4.03 -16.41
CA ILE A 11 15.39 4.10 -17.62
C ILE A 11 14.64 3.47 -18.80
N LEU A 12 14.08 2.28 -18.61
CA LEU A 12 13.34 1.56 -19.66
C LEU A 12 12.10 2.33 -20.13
N VAL A 13 11.36 2.95 -19.22
CA VAL A 13 10.21 3.81 -19.57
C VAL A 13 10.68 5.01 -20.38
N VAL A 14 11.69 5.74 -19.91
CA VAL A 14 12.22 6.91 -20.63
C VAL A 14 12.76 6.54 -22.02
N TRP A 15 13.33 5.34 -22.17
CA TRP A 15 13.84 4.88 -23.46
C TRP A 15 12.75 4.36 -24.41
N THR A 16 11.76 3.63 -23.89
CA THR A 16 10.78 2.88 -24.71
C THR A 16 9.51 3.68 -24.99
N PHE A 17 9.04 4.48 -24.02
CA PHE A 17 7.79 5.24 -24.16
C PHE A 17 8.03 6.57 -24.91
N HIS A 18 8.15 6.47 -26.23
CA HIS A 18 8.08 7.61 -27.15
C HIS A 18 6.82 7.49 -28.02
N PHE A 19 5.63 7.71 -27.45
CA PHE A 19 4.39 7.71 -28.21
C PHE A 19 4.25 9.01 -29.02
N PRO A 20 4.17 8.98 -30.36
CA PRO A 20 4.02 10.18 -31.19
C PRO A 20 2.64 10.86 -31.08
N GLU A 21 1.63 10.17 -30.54
CA GLU A 21 0.21 10.53 -30.67
C GLU A 21 -0.47 11.10 -29.41
N GLU A 22 0.23 11.32 -28.30
CA GLU A 22 -0.36 11.96 -27.11
C GLU A 22 -0.33 13.50 -27.16
N LYS A 23 -0.74 14.11 -28.29
CA LYS A 23 -0.92 15.58 -28.36
C LYS A 23 -2.24 16.06 -27.72
N THR A 24 -3.10 15.14 -27.29
CA THR A 24 -4.45 15.44 -26.76
C THR A 24 -4.69 14.96 -25.34
N VAL A 25 -3.70 14.40 -24.64
CA VAL A 25 -3.79 14.27 -23.19
C VAL A 25 -3.55 15.68 -22.65
N ALA A 26 -4.64 16.34 -22.21
CA ALA A 26 -4.58 17.62 -21.53
C ALA A 26 -3.38 17.62 -20.58
N LYS A 27 -2.63 18.74 -20.53
CA LYS A 27 -1.53 18.97 -19.58
C LYS A 27 -2.06 18.83 -18.15
N SER A 28 -2.29 17.59 -17.72
CA SER A 28 -2.67 17.26 -16.37
C SER A 28 -1.42 17.54 -15.56
N LYS A 29 -1.48 18.62 -14.78
CA LYS A 29 -0.39 18.97 -13.90
C LYS A 29 -0.25 17.84 -12.89
N PHE A 30 0.85 17.11 -13.00
CA PHE A 30 1.23 16.08 -12.04
C PHE A 30 1.12 16.65 -10.61
N ASP A 31 0.29 16.03 -9.77
CA ASP A 31 0.02 16.52 -8.41
C ASP A 31 1.16 16.19 -7.45
N THR A 32 2.26 16.91 -7.59
CA THR A 32 3.44 16.79 -6.72
C THR A 32 3.09 17.06 -5.26
N LYS A 33 2.12 17.95 -4.99
CA LYS A 33 1.74 18.34 -3.63
C LYS A 33 0.94 17.24 -2.94
N GLY A 34 -0.08 16.70 -3.59
CA GLY A 34 -0.87 15.57 -3.10
C GLY A 34 0.01 14.36 -2.84
N ILE A 35 0.86 14.01 -3.79
CA ILE A 35 1.81 12.89 -3.67
C ILE A 35 2.76 13.08 -2.48
N THR A 36 3.36 14.26 -2.32
CA THR A 36 4.29 14.52 -1.20
C THR A 36 3.58 14.43 0.15
N LEU A 37 2.38 15.02 0.26
CA LEU A 37 1.57 14.95 1.49
C LEU A 37 1.17 13.52 1.82
N PHE A 38 0.82 12.72 0.81
CA PHE A 38 0.48 11.31 0.97
C PHE A 38 1.67 10.48 1.46
N TYR A 39 2.87 10.69 0.91
CA TYR A 39 4.08 10.03 1.42
C TYR A 39 4.40 10.40 2.86
N ILE A 40 4.26 11.69 3.22
CA ILE A 40 4.45 12.14 4.60
C ILE A 40 3.43 11.49 5.54
N PHE A 41 2.17 11.41 5.11
CA PHE A 41 1.10 10.76 5.87
C PHE A 41 1.40 9.28 6.15
N ILE A 42 1.76 8.52 5.11
CA ILE A 42 2.17 7.11 5.27
C ILE A 42 3.38 7.00 6.19
N GLY A 43 4.40 7.84 5.99
CA GLY A 43 5.61 7.84 6.81
C GLY A 43 5.32 8.07 8.30
N LEU A 44 4.41 8.99 8.63
CA LEU A 44 3.98 9.27 10.01
C LEU A 44 3.24 8.08 10.63
N ILE A 45 2.33 7.44 9.87
CA ILE A 45 1.65 6.23 10.34
C ILE A 45 2.66 5.12 10.59
N MET A 46 3.56 4.85 9.65
CA MET A 46 4.58 3.81 9.81
C MET A 46 5.48 4.10 11.01
N PHE A 47 5.92 5.35 11.18
CA PHE A 47 6.71 5.76 12.35
C PHE A 47 5.97 5.48 13.66
N ALA A 48 4.71 5.90 13.77
CA ALA A 48 3.91 5.73 14.98
C ALA A 48 3.61 4.25 15.29
N LEU A 49 3.45 3.41 14.26
CA LEU A 49 3.12 1.99 14.40
C LEU A 49 4.36 1.13 14.72
N LEU A 50 5.51 1.45 14.12
CA LEU A 50 6.74 0.67 14.26
C LEU A 50 7.56 1.08 15.49
N ASN A 51 7.35 2.27 16.04
CA ASN A 51 8.06 2.70 17.23
C ASN A 51 7.54 1.98 18.48
N GLN A 52 8.36 1.07 19.03
CA GLN A 52 8.00 0.24 20.19
C GLN A 52 8.40 0.85 21.54
N GLN A 53 9.22 1.91 21.55
CA GLN A 53 9.87 2.37 22.78
C GLN A 53 9.16 3.54 23.47
N HIS A 54 8.51 4.43 22.71
CA HIS A 54 8.02 5.70 23.24
C HIS A 54 6.57 5.98 22.86
N LEU A 55 5.65 5.71 23.80
CA LEU A 55 4.22 5.94 23.61
C LEU A 55 3.89 7.39 23.24
N TYR A 56 4.54 8.36 23.86
CA TYR A 56 4.33 9.79 23.57
C TYR A 56 4.68 10.15 22.11
N LEU A 57 5.75 9.57 21.57
CA LEU A 57 6.12 9.77 20.17
C LEU A 57 5.10 9.12 19.21
N ASN A 58 4.51 7.99 19.60
CA ASN A 58 3.47 7.34 18.82
C ASN A 58 2.22 8.21 18.76
N ILE A 59 1.78 8.73 19.90
CA ILE A 59 0.62 9.64 19.97
C ILE A 59 0.87 10.88 19.12
N ILE A 60 2.05 11.51 19.25
CA ILE A 60 2.43 12.67 18.43
C ILE A 60 2.42 12.30 16.95
N GLY A 61 2.98 11.15 16.58
CA GLY A 61 2.98 10.64 15.21
C GLY A 61 1.58 10.47 14.63
N PHE A 62 0.65 9.88 15.41
CA PHE A 62 -0.76 9.74 15.00
C PHE A 62 -1.48 11.08 14.88
N VAL A 63 -1.27 11.99 15.83
CA VAL A 63 -1.86 13.34 15.78
C VAL A 63 -1.37 14.08 14.54
N LEU A 64 -0.07 14.04 14.26
CA LEU A 64 0.51 14.63 13.05
C LEU A 64 -0.02 13.95 11.78
N ALA A 65 -0.16 12.62 11.76
CA ALA A 65 -0.74 11.90 10.63
C ALA A 65 -2.18 12.39 10.33
N ILE A 66 -3.01 12.55 11.37
CA ILE A 66 -4.38 13.07 11.23
C ILE A 66 -4.36 14.49 10.65
N LEU A 67 -3.49 15.38 11.17
CA LEU A 67 -3.36 16.74 10.66
C LEU A 67 -2.93 16.77 9.18
N VAL A 68 -1.98 15.91 8.79
CA VAL A 68 -1.55 15.78 7.39
C VAL A 68 -2.66 15.22 6.52
N ALA A 69 -3.43 14.24 6.99
CA ALA A 69 -4.58 13.69 6.26
C ALA A 69 -5.67 14.75 6.00
N LEU A 70 -5.99 15.57 7.01
CA LEU A 70 -6.92 16.69 6.86
C LEU A 70 -6.40 17.72 5.85
N ARG A 71 -5.10 18.01 5.89
CA ARG A 71 -4.46 18.91 4.93
C ARG A 71 -4.50 18.34 3.51
N LEU A 72 -4.17 17.05 3.35
CA LEU A 72 -4.23 16.33 2.08
C LEU A 72 -5.64 16.40 1.50
N PHE A 73 -6.66 16.08 2.28
CA PHE A 73 -8.07 16.15 1.86
C PHE A 73 -8.46 17.55 1.35
N ASN A 74 -8.02 18.60 2.04
CA ASN A 74 -8.29 19.98 1.62
C ASN A 74 -7.51 20.41 0.37
N VAL A 75 -6.31 19.85 0.15
CA VAL A 75 -5.48 20.12 -1.03
C VAL A 75 -6.07 19.39 -2.24
N GLU A 76 -6.35 18.10 -2.12
CA GLU A 76 -6.88 17.25 -3.21
C GLU A 76 -8.24 17.77 -3.71
N LYS A 77 -9.10 18.30 -2.83
CA LYS A 77 -10.35 18.96 -3.24
C LYS A 77 -10.17 20.18 -4.14
N LYS A 78 -9.02 20.84 -4.10
CA LYS A 78 -8.74 22.08 -4.83
C LYS A 78 -7.92 21.86 -6.11
N VAL A 79 -7.36 20.66 -6.29
CA VAL A 79 -6.52 20.32 -7.43
C VAL A 79 -7.39 19.84 -8.59
N SER A 80 -7.12 20.31 -9.81
CA SER A 80 -7.89 19.96 -11.01
C SER A 80 -7.66 18.53 -11.49
N SER A 81 -6.52 17.93 -11.16
CA SER A 81 -6.21 16.52 -11.39
C SER A 81 -5.60 15.94 -10.11
N PRO A 82 -6.44 15.64 -9.10
CA PRO A 82 -5.98 15.17 -7.81
C PRO A 82 -5.30 13.80 -7.91
N PHE A 83 -4.28 13.55 -7.10
CA PHE A 83 -3.68 12.22 -7.00
C PHE A 83 -4.66 11.22 -6.36
N LEU A 84 -5.42 11.68 -5.35
CA LEU A 84 -6.51 10.93 -4.77
C LEU A 84 -7.84 11.58 -5.16
N PRO A 85 -8.72 10.92 -5.94
CA PRO A 85 -10.01 11.49 -6.33
C PRO A 85 -11.00 11.48 -5.15
N VAL A 86 -10.75 12.34 -4.16
CA VAL A 86 -11.50 12.44 -2.90
C VAL A 86 -13.00 12.71 -3.13
N ALA A 87 -13.35 13.39 -4.22
CA ALA A 87 -14.74 13.67 -4.59
C ALA A 87 -15.53 12.40 -4.95
N GLU A 88 -14.84 11.35 -5.40
CA GLU A 88 -15.45 10.09 -5.84
C GLU A 88 -15.70 9.12 -4.67
N PHE A 89 -15.19 9.40 -3.46
CA PHE A 89 -15.41 8.56 -2.28
C PHE A 89 -16.88 8.60 -1.84
N ASN A 90 -17.68 7.76 -2.47
CA ASN A 90 -19.06 7.48 -2.10
C ASN A 90 -19.12 6.28 -1.12
N ARG A 91 -20.32 6.03 -0.57
CA ARG A 91 -20.53 4.93 0.39
C ARG A 91 -20.10 3.57 -0.15
N MET A 92 -20.28 3.31 -1.45
CA MET A 92 -19.91 2.04 -2.08
C MET A 92 -18.40 1.87 -2.13
N ILE A 93 -17.67 2.88 -2.58
CA ILE A 93 -16.20 2.87 -2.63
C ILE A 93 -15.60 2.72 -1.23
N THR A 94 -16.15 3.44 -0.23
CA THR A 94 -15.72 3.28 1.16
C THR A 94 -15.95 1.86 1.67
N LEU A 95 -17.10 1.23 1.34
CA LEU A 95 -17.36 -0.16 1.71
C LEU A 95 -16.38 -1.12 1.02
N VAL A 96 -16.07 -0.92 -0.26
CA VAL A 96 -15.07 -1.73 -0.98
C VAL A 96 -13.71 -1.64 -0.29
N PHE A 97 -13.24 -0.43 0.04
CA PHE A 97 -11.97 -0.26 0.75
C PHE A 97 -11.97 -0.89 2.16
N ILE A 98 -13.08 -0.80 2.89
CA ILE A 98 -13.20 -1.45 4.21
C ILE A 98 -13.16 -2.98 4.06
N THR A 99 -13.88 -3.53 3.08
CA THR A 99 -13.86 -4.98 2.80
C THR A 99 -12.48 -5.44 2.37
N ASP A 100 -11.78 -4.65 1.54
CA ASP A 100 -10.42 -4.96 1.12
C ASP A 100 -9.43 -4.91 2.31
N LEU A 101 -9.55 -3.90 3.17
CA LEU A 101 -8.78 -3.80 4.40
C LEU A 101 -9.01 -5.01 5.32
N LEU A 102 -10.26 -5.41 5.53
CA LEU A 102 -10.61 -6.58 6.35
C LEU A 102 -10.04 -7.86 5.73
N THR A 103 -10.16 -8.02 4.42
CA THR A 103 -9.58 -9.14 3.67
C THR A 103 -8.06 -9.19 3.89
N ALA A 104 -7.37 -8.06 3.75
CA ALA A 104 -5.93 -7.97 3.96
C ALA A 104 -5.52 -8.31 5.40
N VAL A 105 -6.25 -7.82 6.41
CA VAL A 105 -6.00 -8.14 7.83
C VAL A 105 -6.19 -9.64 8.10
N CYS A 106 -7.28 -10.24 7.59
CA CYS A 106 -7.53 -11.67 7.72
C CYS A 106 -6.44 -12.51 7.03
N LEU A 107 -6.03 -12.13 5.81
CA LEU A 107 -4.96 -12.80 5.07
C LEU A 107 -3.62 -12.70 5.80
N MET A 108 -3.28 -11.53 6.34
CA MET A 108 -2.03 -11.33 7.10
C MET A 108 -2.04 -12.16 8.39
N GLY A 109 -3.17 -12.15 9.12
CA GLY A 109 -3.36 -12.96 10.32
C GLY A 109 -3.24 -14.46 10.04
N PHE A 110 -3.85 -14.93 8.95
CA PHE A 110 -3.74 -16.32 8.50
C PHE A 110 -2.30 -16.70 8.16
N ASN A 111 -1.60 -15.86 7.39
CA ASN A 111 -0.21 -16.09 6.98
C ASN A 111 0.76 -16.15 8.17
N LEU A 112 0.49 -15.42 9.26
CA LEU A 112 1.29 -15.48 10.47
C LEU A 112 0.90 -16.65 11.39
N TYR A 113 -0.40 -16.86 11.58
CA TYR A 113 -0.91 -17.82 12.56
C TYR A 113 -0.66 -19.27 12.15
N ILE A 114 -0.92 -19.63 10.90
CA ILE A 114 -0.81 -21.03 10.45
C ILE A 114 0.62 -21.59 10.62
N PRO A 115 1.70 -20.93 10.14
CA PRO A 115 3.04 -21.45 10.35
C PRO A 115 3.39 -21.54 11.85
N VAL A 116 2.95 -20.58 12.67
CA VAL A 116 3.20 -20.61 14.11
C VAL A 116 2.46 -21.77 14.76
N TYR A 117 1.20 -22.01 14.41
CA TYR A 117 0.42 -23.15 14.91
C TYR A 117 1.06 -24.50 14.53
N LEU A 118 1.47 -24.65 13.27
CA LEU A 118 2.13 -25.86 12.79
C LEU A 118 3.47 -26.13 13.51
N GLN A 119 4.24 -25.07 13.80
CA GLN A 119 5.53 -25.18 14.47
C GLN A 119 5.39 -25.40 15.98
N GLU A 120 4.61 -24.56 16.66
CA GLU A 120 4.53 -24.53 18.13
C GLU A 120 3.58 -25.60 18.70
N GLN A 121 2.45 -25.89 18.03
CA GLN A 121 1.47 -26.85 18.55
C GLN A 121 1.64 -28.25 17.97
N LEU A 122 1.94 -28.34 16.67
CA LEU A 122 2.12 -29.63 15.98
C LEU A 122 3.58 -30.08 15.94
N GLY A 123 4.53 -29.25 16.42
CA GLY A 123 5.94 -29.59 16.51
C GLY A 123 6.62 -29.77 15.15
N LEU A 124 6.02 -29.29 14.06
CA LEU A 124 6.60 -29.41 12.72
C LEU A 124 7.82 -28.50 12.60
N SER A 125 8.83 -28.96 11.86
CA SER A 125 9.96 -28.10 11.53
C SER A 125 9.52 -26.92 10.64
N PRO A 126 10.31 -25.82 10.59
CA PRO A 126 10.02 -24.70 9.69
C PRO A 126 9.87 -25.12 8.22
N LEU A 127 10.67 -26.10 7.78
CA LEU A 127 10.62 -26.61 6.41
C LEU A 127 9.35 -27.41 6.13
N GLN A 128 8.92 -28.26 7.07
CA GLN A 128 7.66 -29.00 6.95
C GLN A 128 6.46 -28.05 6.95
N SER A 129 6.44 -27.06 7.83
CA SER A 129 5.36 -26.06 7.90
C SER A 129 5.28 -25.24 6.61
N GLY A 130 6.44 -24.85 6.04
CA GLY A 130 6.51 -24.19 4.74
C GLY A 130 5.95 -25.06 3.61
N LEU A 131 6.27 -26.36 3.58
CA LEU A 131 5.74 -27.30 2.59
C LEU A 131 4.23 -27.51 2.70
N VAL A 132 3.66 -27.44 3.91
CA VAL A 132 2.21 -27.53 4.11
C VAL A 132 1.49 -26.29 3.57
N ILE A 133 2.10 -25.11 3.69
CA ILE A 133 1.52 -23.84 3.22
C ILE A 133 1.80 -23.63 1.72
N PHE A 134 2.84 -24.24 1.16
CA PHE A 134 3.25 -24.08 -0.24
C PHE A 134 2.12 -24.23 -1.29
N PRO A 135 1.19 -25.21 -1.19
CA PRO A 135 0.08 -25.34 -2.12
C PRO A 135 -0.82 -24.11 -2.22
N LEU A 136 -0.95 -23.31 -1.14
CA LEU A 136 -1.70 -22.05 -1.18
C LEU A 136 -1.06 -21.05 -2.14
N SER A 137 0.27 -20.90 -2.12
CA SER A 137 0.98 -20.00 -3.03
C SER A 137 0.84 -20.45 -4.48
N VAL A 138 0.90 -21.76 -4.74
CA VAL A 138 0.68 -22.33 -6.08
C VAL A 138 -0.74 -22.04 -6.56
N ALA A 139 -1.75 -22.33 -5.73
CA ALA A 139 -3.15 -22.06 -6.05
C ALA A 139 -3.37 -20.58 -6.39
N TRP A 140 -2.80 -19.67 -5.60
CA TRP A 140 -2.94 -18.22 -5.79
C TRP A 140 -2.37 -17.73 -7.13
N ILE A 141 -1.20 -18.27 -7.53
CA ILE A 141 -0.62 -18.03 -8.86
C ILE A 141 -1.57 -18.57 -9.93
N THR A 142 -1.98 -19.83 -9.84
CA THR A 142 -2.81 -20.44 -10.89
C THR A 142 -4.16 -19.75 -11.09
N LEU A 143 -4.75 -19.18 -10.02
CA LEU A 143 -6.02 -18.46 -10.09
C LEU A 143 -5.89 -17.05 -10.68
N ASN A 144 -4.75 -16.37 -10.49
CA ASN A 144 -4.54 -15.03 -11.04
C ASN A 144 -4.16 -15.03 -12.54
N PHE A 145 -3.59 -16.14 -13.03
CA PHE A 145 -3.14 -16.28 -14.41
C PHE A 145 -4.14 -17.03 -15.31
N ASN A 146 -5.40 -17.17 -14.87
CA ASN A 146 -6.50 -17.79 -15.61
C ASN A 146 -7.65 -16.77 -15.75
#